data_AF-A0A1G7FEP0-F1
#
_entry.id   AF-A0A1G7FEP0-F1
#
_cell.length_a   1.000
_cell.length_b   1.000
_cell.length_c   1.000
_cell.angle_alpha   90.00
_cell.angle_beta   90.00
_cell.angle_gamma   90.00
#
_symmetry.space_group_name_H-M   'P 1'
#
loop_
_entity.id
_entity.type
_entity.pdbx_description
1 polymer ?
#
loop_
_entity_poly.entity_id
_entity_poly.type
_entity_poly.pdbx_seq_one_letter_code
_entity_poly.pdbx_strand_id
1 'polypeptide(L)'
;MEVGRVHTFVVLSYTKLLFPLAILCYEFTDRCWMNRFVLHVVFAMITTGSVLAQAPASADRPAFDVTSVRPSKAGVAQRSNVPLDSGNVYSTVSADDARTAAGGYFVATHQPLWRYISFAYKLSGTQELSFRFNMFSGAPKSGAPFWVTGGFDSPPEFFDISARAPAETTIDQMRLMMQSLLAERFHLSMHTVQADAPVFALVLEKDGVTGPKLQPHPASDTCSAPVADLPPVCGVVAHVAATTPGQHYGGRGVSLSLFANSIQTMTGIAAVPRPVVDETGLKGLYDFHLTWVHDAASGDAGVVDNSANFRDALKQQLGLKLKNDRAPIQFLIVDRVERATEN
;
A
#
# COMPACT_ATOMS: atom_id res chain seq x y z
N MET A 1 -56.79 -22.71 15.59
CA MET A 1 -56.85 -23.36 16.91
C MET A 1 -55.42 -23.53 17.38
N GLU A 2 -54.98 -22.57 18.19
CA GLU A 2 -53.70 -22.55 18.91
C GLU A 2 -53.79 -23.41 20.17
N VAL A 3 -52.69 -24.10 20.50
CA VAL A 3 -52.14 -24.33 21.86
C VAL A 3 -50.64 -24.60 21.60
N GLY A 4 -49.63 -23.90 22.10
CA GLY A 4 -49.48 -23.11 23.32
C GLY A 4 -48.29 -23.70 24.11
N ARG A 5 -47.05 -23.31 23.79
CA ARG A 5 -45.82 -23.72 24.51
C ARG A 5 -45.26 -22.50 25.23
N VAL A 6 -45.40 -22.50 26.56
CA VAL A 6 -44.96 -21.42 27.45
C VAL A 6 -43.50 -21.65 27.85
N HIS A 7 -42.64 -20.68 27.57
CA HIS A 7 -41.31 -20.56 28.19
C HIS A 7 -41.25 -19.28 29.03
N THR A 8 -40.79 -19.47 30.26
CA THR A 8 -40.72 -18.57 31.40
C THR A 8 -39.92 -17.28 31.12
N PHE A 9 -40.53 -16.13 31.39
CA PHE A 9 -39.86 -14.83 31.50
C PHE A 9 -39.36 -14.62 32.94
N VAL A 10 -38.08 -14.31 33.10
CA VAL A 10 -37.50 -13.77 34.33
C VAL A 10 -37.38 -12.26 34.16
N VAL A 11 -38.16 -11.51 34.93
CA VAL A 11 -38.08 -10.05 35.05
C VAL A 11 -37.27 -9.74 36.31
N LEU A 12 -36.07 -9.17 36.14
CA LEU A 12 -35.25 -8.63 37.24
C LEU A 12 -35.30 -7.10 37.18
N SER A 13 -35.87 -6.53 38.24
CA SER A 13 -35.92 -5.10 38.55
C SER A 13 -34.50 -4.55 38.81
N TYR A 14 -34.16 -3.40 38.24
CA TYR A 14 -33.01 -2.61 38.66
C TYR A 14 -33.49 -1.25 39.19
N THR A 15 -33.51 -1.16 40.52
CA THR A 15 -33.78 0.07 41.28
C THR A 15 -32.46 0.82 41.51
N LYS A 16 -32.50 2.13 41.28
CA LYS A 16 -31.42 3.12 41.45
C LYS A 16 -30.81 3.07 42.86
N LEU A 17 -29.48 3.03 42.94
CA LEU A 17 -28.69 3.33 44.15
C LEU A 17 -27.82 4.56 43.87
N LEU A 18 -28.17 5.66 44.55
CA LEU A 18 -27.37 6.88 44.68
C LEU A 18 -26.45 6.71 45.89
N PHE A 19 -25.15 6.86 45.71
CA PHE A 19 -24.16 7.05 46.77
C PHE A 19 -23.45 8.39 46.54
N PRO A 20 -23.39 9.31 47.53
CA PRO A 20 -22.56 10.50 47.44
C PRO A 20 -21.17 10.23 48.03
N LEU A 21 -20.13 10.62 47.29
CA LEU A 21 -18.74 10.67 47.76
C LEU A 21 -18.58 11.91 48.66
N ALA A 22 -18.40 11.65 49.95
CA ALA A 22 -18.13 12.66 50.96
C ALA A 22 -16.67 13.14 50.90
N ILE A 23 -16.54 14.45 50.97
CA ILE A 23 -15.34 15.27 51.01
C ILE A 23 -14.68 15.11 52.39
N LEU A 24 -13.38 14.83 52.43
CA LEU A 24 -12.51 14.97 53.59
C LEU A 24 -11.41 15.98 53.23
N CYS A 25 -11.64 17.25 53.55
CA CYS A 25 -10.60 18.27 53.66
C CYS A 25 -10.47 18.61 55.14
N TYR A 26 -9.29 18.34 55.69
CA TYR A 26 -8.91 18.59 57.06
C TYR A 26 -8.19 19.94 57.09
N GLU A 27 -8.76 20.96 57.74
CA GLU A 27 -8.02 22.15 58.15
C GLU A 27 -8.31 22.44 59.62
N PHE A 28 -7.24 22.64 60.39
CA PHE A 28 -7.25 23.27 61.69
C PHE A 28 -6.21 24.39 61.62
N THR A 29 -6.67 25.64 61.57
CA THR A 29 -6.11 26.75 62.37
C THR A 29 -7.01 27.98 62.29
N ASP A 30 -7.38 28.45 63.48
CA ASP A 30 -8.30 29.55 63.76
C ASP A 30 -7.83 30.93 63.27
N ARG A 31 -8.75 31.75 62.76
CA ARG A 31 -9.11 33.08 63.32
C ARG A 31 -10.20 33.78 62.51
N CYS A 32 -11.30 34.09 63.19
CA CYS A 32 -12.38 34.98 62.78
C CYS A 32 -11.92 36.44 62.64
N TRP A 33 -12.42 37.18 61.63
CA TRP A 33 -13.25 38.40 61.80
C TRP A 33 -13.63 39.05 60.46
N MET A 34 -14.89 38.84 60.06
CA MET A 34 -15.88 39.85 59.65
C MET A 34 -15.39 41.21 59.10
N ASN A 35 -15.66 41.50 57.81
CA ASN A 35 -16.38 42.73 57.47
C ASN A 35 -17.11 42.67 56.12
N ARG A 36 -18.31 43.26 56.13
CA ARG A 36 -19.34 43.29 55.08
C ARG A 36 -18.91 44.11 53.88
N PHE A 37 -19.19 43.65 52.66
CA PHE A 37 -19.57 44.54 51.55
C PHE A 37 -20.51 43.81 50.58
N VAL A 38 -21.72 44.34 50.46
CA VAL A 38 -22.80 43.83 49.60
C VAL A 38 -22.65 44.40 48.19
N LEU A 39 -22.55 43.46 47.24
CA LEU A 39 -22.98 43.44 45.84
C LEU A 39 -23.51 44.75 45.19
N HIS A 40 -22.86 45.17 44.11
CA HIS A 40 -23.53 45.58 42.86
C HIS A 40 -22.66 45.14 41.67
N VAL A 41 -22.91 43.93 41.14
CA VAL A 41 -22.33 43.46 39.88
C VAL A 41 -23.35 43.68 38.78
N VAL A 42 -23.04 44.61 37.89
CA VAL A 42 -23.75 44.84 36.63
C VAL A 42 -23.41 43.69 35.68
N PHE A 43 -24.40 42.86 35.33
CA PHE A 43 -24.26 41.84 34.30
C PHE A 43 -24.33 42.49 32.92
N ALA A 44 -23.16 42.80 32.34
CA ALA A 44 -23.06 43.06 30.90
C ALA A 44 -23.02 41.71 30.17
N MET A 45 -24.13 41.32 29.53
CA MET A 45 -24.14 40.19 28.61
C MET A 45 -23.36 40.55 27.36
N ILE A 46 -22.06 40.21 27.34
CA ILE A 46 -21.28 40.15 26.11
C ILE A 46 -21.67 38.85 25.42
N THR A 47 -22.52 38.94 24.40
CA THR A 47 -22.71 37.84 23.45
C THR A 47 -21.42 37.68 22.67
N THR A 48 -20.54 36.78 23.11
CA THR A 48 -19.45 36.28 22.27
C THR A 48 -20.09 35.46 21.16
N GLY A 49 -20.40 36.13 20.05
CA GLY A 49 -20.62 35.45 18.79
C GLY A 49 -19.33 34.73 18.44
N SER A 50 -19.33 33.41 18.57
CA SER A 50 -18.31 32.54 18.01
C SER A 50 -18.37 32.70 16.50
N VAL A 51 -17.64 33.69 15.97
CA VAL A 51 -17.26 33.68 14.57
C VAL A 51 -16.32 32.48 14.46
N LEU A 52 -16.87 31.34 14.04
CA LEU A 52 -16.06 30.29 13.44
C LEU A 52 -15.37 30.97 12.27
N ALA A 53 -14.11 31.34 12.48
CA ALA A 53 -13.22 31.69 11.39
C ALA A 53 -13.29 30.50 10.44
N GLN A 54 -13.98 30.69 9.31
CA GLN A 54 -13.83 29.81 8.17
C GLN A 54 -12.34 29.85 7.84
N ALA A 55 -11.68 28.74 8.15
CA ALA A 55 -10.34 28.48 7.63
C ALA A 55 -10.42 28.74 6.12
N PRO A 56 -9.47 29.50 5.54
CA PRO A 56 -9.45 29.69 4.09
C PRO A 56 -9.48 28.31 3.42
N ALA A 57 -10.43 28.13 2.51
CA ALA A 57 -10.47 26.98 1.64
C ALA A 57 -9.17 26.94 0.80
N SER A 58 -8.74 25.72 0.50
CA SER A 58 -7.53 25.29 -0.22
C SER A 58 -6.19 25.63 0.43
N ALA A 59 -5.70 24.69 1.26
CA ALA A 59 -4.29 24.34 1.16
C ALA A 59 -4.04 23.91 -0.29
N ASP A 60 -3.11 24.57 -0.97
CA ASP A 60 -2.75 24.38 -2.37
C ASP A 60 -2.42 22.90 -2.62
N ARG A 61 -3.38 22.12 -3.12
CA ARG A 61 -3.13 20.71 -3.46
C ARG A 61 -2.31 20.69 -4.74
N PRO A 62 -1.20 19.95 -4.80
CA PRO A 62 -0.45 19.81 -6.04
C PRO A 62 -1.40 19.36 -7.15
N ALA A 63 -1.40 20.07 -8.27
CA ALA A 63 -2.26 19.80 -9.42
C ALA A 63 -1.45 19.95 -10.70
N PHE A 64 -1.94 19.31 -11.76
CA PHE A 64 -1.43 19.51 -13.11
C PHE A 64 -2.01 20.80 -13.70
N ASP A 65 -1.22 21.52 -14.49
CA ASP A 65 -1.63 22.79 -15.13
C ASP A 65 -2.71 22.57 -16.19
N VAL A 66 -2.59 21.46 -16.93
CA VAL A 66 -3.52 21.05 -17.98
C VAL A 66 -3.70 19.55 -17.86
N THR A 67 -4.95 19.08 -17.90
CA THR A 67 -5.31 17.67 -17.81
C THR A 67 -6.34 17.29 -18.86
N SER A 68 -6.10 16.19 -19.56
CA SER A 68 -7.08 15.49 -20.39
C SER A 68 -7.27 14.09 -19.83
N VAL A 69 -8.53 13.73 -19.54
CA VAL A 69 -8.91 12.39 -19.06
C VAL A 69 -10.03 11.89 -19.96
N ARG A 70 -9.81 10.75 -20.62
CA ARG A 70 -10.78 10.20 -21.58
C ARG A 70 -10.86 8.68 -21.45
N PRO A 71 -12.05 8.07 -21.59
CA PRO A 71 -12.15 6.63 -21.81
C PRO A 71 -11.33 6.22 -23.04
N SER A 72 -10.55 5.15 -22.92
CA SER A 72 -9.70 4.68 -24.02
C SER A 72 -10.53 3.97 -25.08
N LYS A 73 -10.08 4.08 -26.33
CA LYS A 73 -10.63 3.29 -27.43
C LYS A 73 -10.14 1.84 -27.37
N ALA A 74 -10.97 0.91 -27.84
CA ALA A 74 -10.59 -0.49 -27.98
C ALA A 74 -9.44 -0.66 -28.99
N GLY A 75 -8.57 -1.66 -28.78
CA GLY A 75 -7.48 -2.00 -29.70
C GLY A 75 -6.25 -1.09 -29.62
N VAL A 76 -6.17 -0.20 -28.64
CA VAL A 76 -4.99 0.67 -28.42
C VAL A 76 -3.98 -0.05 -27.53
N ALA A 77 -2.69 0.02 -27.86
CA ALA A 77 -1.65 -0.54 -27.02
C ALA A 77 -1.47 0.29 -25.72
N GLN A 78 -1.23 -0.41 -24.61
CA GLN A 78 -0.86 0.24 -23.35
C GLN A 78 0.50 0.93 -23.50
N ARG A 79 0.56 2.23 -23.22
CA ARG A 79 1.82 2.98 -23.16
C ARG A 79 1.80 3.96 -21.99
N SER A 80 2.97 4.25 -21.45
CA SER A 80 3.16 5.32 -20.48
C SER A 80 4.58 5.84 -20.59
N ASN A 81 4.76 7.16 -20.51
CA ASN A 81 6.09 7.78 -20.41
C ASN A 81 6.62 7.81 -18.97
N VAL A 82 5.77 7.48 -18.00
CA VAL A 82 6.10 7.37 -16.58
C VAL A 82 5.79 5.94 -16.09
N PRO A 83 6.67 5.30 -15.31
CA PRO A 83 6.36 4.00 -14.70
C PRO A 83 5.14 4.11 -13.79
N LEU A 84 4.05 3.42 -14.14
CA LEU A 84 2.78 3.44 -13.37
C LEU A 84 2.69 2.35 -12.31
N ASP A 85 3.73 1.56 -12.17
CA ASP A 85 3.89 0.63 -11.06
C ASP A 85 4.61 1.32 -9.88
N SER A 86 4.90 0.56 -8.84
CA SER A 86 5.60 1.06 -7.65
C SER A 86 7.05 1.48 -7.90
N GLY A 87 7.57 1.45 -9.14
CA GLY A 87 8.85 2.05 -9.56
C GLY A 87 10.13 1.42 -8.97
N ASN A 88 9.98 0.50 -8.02
CA ASN A 88 11.08 -0.20 -7.34
C ASN A 88 11.07 -1.71 -7.58
N VAL A 89 9.98 -2.24 -8.15
CA VAL A 89 9.73 -3.68 -8.32
C VAL A 89 9.69 -4.08 -9.80
N TYR A 90 9.49 -3.10 -10.70
CA TYR A 90 9.33 -3.33 -12.12
C TYR A 90 10.15 -2.32 -12.93
N SER A 91 11.19 -2.82 -13.57
CA SER A 91 11.54 -2.54 -14.97
C SER A 91 12.86 -3.24 -15.31
N THR A 92 13.00 -3.63 -16.57
CA THR A 92 14.31 -3.56 -17.22
C THR A 92 14.70 -2.09 -17.20
N VAL A 93 15.41 -1.65 -16.15
CA VAL A 93 15.87 -0.27 -16.03
C VAL A 93 16.81 -0.01 -17.21
N SER A 94 16.33 0.67 -18.25
CA SER A 94 17.25 1.34 -19.14
C SER A 94 17.99 2.38 -18.31
N ALA A 95 19.31 2.46 -18.44
CA ALA A 95 20.07 3.55 -17.80
C ALA A 95 19.59 4.93 -18.28
N ASP A 96 18.93 4.98 -19.44
CA ASP A 96 18.34 6.17 -20.04
C ASP A 96 16.89 6.44 -19.57
N ASP A 97 16.21 5.45 -18.94
CA ASP A 97 14.91 5.63 -18.27
C ASP A 97 15.11 6.28 -16.89
N ALA A 98 15.88 7.36 -16.88
CA ALA A 98 16.09 8.18 -15.71
C ALA A 98 14.72 8.55 -15.14
N ARG A 99 14.56 8.34 -13.84
CA ARG A 99 13.39 8.65 -12.99
C ARG A 99 13.02 10.15 -12.98
N THR A 100 13.45 10.92 -13.97
CA THR A 100 13.17 12.34 -14.19
C THR A 100 11.87 12.47 -14.96
N ALA A 101 10.79 12.86 -14.26
CA ALA A 101 9.71 13.79 -14.63
C ALA A 101 9.08 13.81 -16.05
N ALA A 102 9.53 13.00 -17.01
CA ALA A 102 9.29 13.10 -18.44
C ALA A 102 9.22 14.56 -18.96
N GLY A 103 10.10 15.44 -18.43
CA GLY A 103 10.15 16.86 -18.78
C GLY A 103 8.89 17.66 -18.39
N GLY A 104 8.18 17.26 -17.34
CA GLY A 104 6.94 17.88 -16.90
C GLY A 104 5.69 17.37 -17.62
N TYR A 105 5.72 16.21 -18.26
CA TYR A 105 4.56 15.62 -18.92
C TYR A 105 4.22 14.26 -18.36
N PHE A 106 2.96 14.04 -18.04
CA PHE A 106 2.42 12.71 -17.77
C PHE A 106 1.58 12.28 -18.97
N VAL A 107 1.95 11.19 -19.65
CA VAL A 107 1.21 10.65 -20.78
C VAL A 107 1.10 9.15 -20.61
N ALA A 108 -0.13 8.69 -20.40
CA ALA A 108 -0.47 7.30 -20.24
C ALA A 108 -1.70 6.99 -21.09
N THR A 109 -1.58 5.98 -21.96
CA THR A 109 -2.63 5.56 -22.88
C THR A 109 -3.04 4.13 -22.58
N HIS A 110 -4.35 3.88 -22.68
CA HIS A 110 -4.97 2.58 -22.51
C HIS A 110 -4.63 1.90 -21.18
N GLN A 111 -4.61 2.67 -20.09
CA GLN A 111 -4.28 2.15 -18.76
C GLN A 111 -5.55 1.97 -17.92
N PRO A 112 -5.65 0.87 -17.17
CA PRO A 112 -6.79 0.68 -16.28
C PRO A 112 -6.68 1.61 -15.06
N LEU A 113 -7.82 2.02 -14.51
CA LEU A 113 -7.84 3.01 -13.42
C LEU A 113 -7.01 2.56 -12.20
N TRP A 114 -6.99 1.26 -11.91
CA TRP A 114 -6.20 0.72 -10.81
C TRP A 114 -4.69 1.03 -10.92
N ARG A 115 -4.11 1.17 -12.13
CA ARG A 115 -2.70 1.53 -12.30
C ARG A 115 -2.40 2.96 -11.91
N TYR A 116 -3.31 3.90 -12.22
CA TYR A 116 -3.17 5.28 -11.78
C TYR A 116 -3.27 5.40 -10.25
N ILE A 117 -4.15 4.61 -9.63
CA ILE A 117 -4.26 4.52 -8.16
C ILE A 117 -2.98 3.92 -7.57
N SER A 118 -2.48 2.81 -8.12
CA SER A 118 -1.22 2.20 -7.66
C SER A 118 -0.04 3.16 -7.77
N PHE A 119 0.07 3.89 -8.87
CA PHE A 119 1.08 4.94 -9.05
C PHE A 119 0.95 6.04 -7.99
N ALA A 120 -0.25 6.63 -7.86
CA ALA A 120 -0.51 7.77 -7.00
C ALA A 120 -0.27 7.48 -5.51
N TYR A 121 -0.62 6.26 -5.05
CA TYR A 121 -0.50 5.84 -3.65
C TYR A 121 0.68 4.89 -3.39
N LYS A 122 1.56 4.70 -4.39
CA LYS A 122 2.76 3.84 -4.29
C LYS A 122 2.42 2.41 -3.85
N LEU A 123 1.30 1.86 -4.33
CA LEU A 123 0.90 0.50 -4.00
C LEU A 123 1.89 -0.49 -4.60
N SER A 124 2.41 -1.38 -3.76
CA SER A 124 3.36 -2.41 -4.16
C SER A 124 2.97 -3.77 -3.60
N GLY A 125 3.32 -4.82 -4.34
CA GLY A 125 3.20 -6.21 -3.89
C GLY A 125 1.82 -6.51 -3.30
N THR A 126 1.82 -6.87 -2.03
CA THR A 126 0.61 -7.19 -1.25
C THR A 126 -0.48 -6.13 -1.32
N GLN A 127 -0.17 -4.84 -1.22
CA GLN A 127 -1.20 -3.79 -1.16
C GLN A 127 -1.94 -3.67 -2.49
N GLU A 128 -1.19 -3.70 -3.61
CA GLU A 128 -1.78 -3.71 -4.95
C GLU A 128 -2.65 -4.96 -5.15
N LEU A 129 -2.13 -6.14 -4.78
CA LEU A 129 -2.86 -7.40 -4.93
C LEU A 129 -4.14 -7.44 -4.09
N SER A 130 -4.08 -6.91 -2.86
CA SER A 130 -5.25 -6.73 -1.99
C SER A 130 -6.30 -5.85 -2.67
N PHE A 131 -5.85 -4.70 -3.18
CA PHE A 131 -6.70 -3.71 -3.83
C PHE A 131 -7.39 -4.27 -5.07
N ARG A 132 -6.66 -5.01 -5.91
CA ARG A 132 -7.14 -5.54 -7.19
C ARG A 132 -7.98 -6.80 -7.08
N PHE A 133 -7.56 -7.76 -6.25
CA PHE A 133 -8.09 -9.12 -6.29
C PHE A 133 -8.90 -9.52 -5.06
N ASN A 134 -9.03 -8.65 -4.05
CA ASN A 134 -9.71 -8.98 -2.78
C ASN A 134 -9.23 -10.34 -2.22
N MET A 135 -7.92 -10.55 -2.28
CA MET A 135 -7.28 -11.88 -2.26
C MET A 135 -7.43 -12.63 -0.93
N PHE A 136 -7.70 -11.93 0.17
CA PHE A 136 -7.70 -12.51 1.51
C PHE A 136 -9.11 -12.76 1.99
N SER A 137 -9.49 -14.04 2.01
CA SER A 137 -10.72 -14.48 2.66
C SER A 137 -10.75 -13.98 4.11
N GLY A 138 -11.83 -13.27 4.46
CA GLY A 138 -12.01 -12.66 5.79
C GLY A 138 -11.27 -11.34 6.03
N ALA A 139 -10.52 -10.81 5.07
CA ALA A 139 -9.93 -9.47 5.19
C ALA A 139 -10.86 -8.37 4.63
N PRO A 140 -10.60 -7.09 4.97
CA PRO A 140 -11.28 -5.96 4.36
C PRO A 140 -11.16 -6.01 2.84
N LYS A 141 -12.31 -5.91 2.16
CA LYS A 141 -12.38 -5.82 0.70
C LYS A 141 -12.14 -4.38 0.27
N SER A 142 -11.46 -4.19 -0.86
CA SER A 142 -11.12 -2.85 -1.35
C SER A 142 -12.32 -1.97 -1.63
N GLY A 143 -13.53 -2.50 -1.80
CA GLY A 143 -14.70 -1.69 -2.18
C GLY A 143 -14.65 -1.13 -3.60
N ALA A 144 -13.56 -1.38 -4.34
CA ALA A 144 -13.39 -0.92 -5.71
C ALA A 144 -14.42 -1.62 -6.63
N PRO A 145 -15.19 -0.87 -7.44
CA PRO A 145 -16.07 -1.45 -8.44
C PRO A 145 -15.29 -2.23 -9.50
N PHE A 146 -15.94 -3.23 -10.11
CA PHE A 146 -15.32 -4.11 -11.11
C PHE A 146 -14.73 -3.36 -12.31
N TRP A 147 -15.31 -2.22 -12.71
CA TRP A 147 -14.79 -1.42 -13.82
C TRP A 147 -13.42 -0.79 -13.51
N VAL A 148 -13.03 -0.69 -12.23
CA VAL A 148 -11.73 -0.17 -11.79
C VAL A 148 -10.66 -1.26 -11.84
N THR A 149 -10.94 -2.44 -11.26
CA THR A 149 -9.95 -3.50 -11.03
C THR A 149 -9.97 -4.60 -12.08
N GLY A 150 -11.12 -4.79 -12.74
CA GLY A 150 -11.40 -5.95 -13.57
C GLY A 150 -11.65 -7.21 -12.76
N GLY A 151 -11.75 -8.33 -13.47
CA GLY A 151 -11.83 -9.69 -12.94
C GLY A 151 -11.10 -10.67 -13.85
N PHE A 152 -11.21 -11.96 -13.54
CA PHE A 152 -10.58 -13.01 -14.34
C PHE A 152 -11.17 -13.09 -15.77
N ASP A 153 -12.49 -12.93 -15.90
CA ASP A 153 -13.21 -13.07 -17.17
C ASP A 153 -13.57 -11.73 -17.84
N SER A 154 -13.27 -10.60 -17.20
CA SER A 154 -13.67 -9.28 -17.71
C SER A 154 -12.61 -8.23 -17.41
N PRO A 155 -12.10 -7.51 -18.43
CA PRO A 155 -11.11 -6.48 -18.20
C PRO A 155 -11.72 -5.25 -17.49
N PRO A 156 -10.92 -4.46 -16.77
CA PRO A 156 -11.35 -3.14 -16.29
C PRO A 156 -11.64 -2.17 -17.45
N GLU A 157 -12.23 -1.03 -17.13
CA GLU A 157 -12.27 0.12 -18.04
C GLU A 157 -10.90 0.80 -18.10
N PHE A 158 -10.54 1.27 -19.29
CA PHE A 158 -9.25 1.89 -19.58
C PHE A 158 -9.43 3.39 -19.82
N PHE A 159 -8.45 4.18 -19.37
CA PHE A 159 -8.44 5.62 -19.50
C PHE A 159 -7.10 6.11 -20.07
N ASP A 160 -7.20 7.11 -20.92
CA ASP A 160 -6.07 7.90 -21.41
C ASP A 160 -5.96 9.15 -20.54
N ILE A 161 -4.79 9.35 -19.92
CA ILE A 161 -4.48 10.54 -19.15
C ILE A 161 -3.27 11.22 -19.76
N SER A 162 -3.45 12.46 -20.18
CA SER A 162 -2.38 13.36 -20.59
C SER A 162 -2.43 14.61 -19.71
N ALA A 163 -1.32 14.93 -19.06
CA ALA A 163 -1.24 16.06 -18.15
C ALA A 163 0.11 16.78 -18.21
N ARG A 164 0.11 18.09 -17.92
CA ARG A 164 1.31 18.93 -17.85
C ARG A 164 1.56 19.36 -16.41
N ALA A 165 2.83 19.34 -16.02
CA ALA A 165 3.37 19.86 -14.77
C ALA A 165 4.63 20.71 -15.08
N PRO A 166 5.14 21.49 -14.11
CA PRO A 166 6.44 22.12 -14.23
C PRO A 166 7.54 21.11 -14.61
N ALA A 167 8.52 21.52 -15.43
CA ALA A 167 9.54 20.62 -15.98
C ALA A 167 10.35 19.87 -14.91
N GLU A 168 10.60 20.51 -13.77
CA GLU A 168 11.36 19.98 -12.64
C GLU A 168 10.52 19.11 -11.68
N THR A 169 9.29 18.75 -12.05
CA THR A 169 8.38 17.99 -11.18
C THR A 169 8.88 16.56 -10.99
N THR A 170 9.35 16.25 -9.79
CA THR A 170 9.75 14.87 -9.43
C THR A 170 8.58 13.89 -9.56
N ILE A 171 8.88 12.60 -9.72
CA ILE A 171 7.84 11.56 -9.78
C ILE A 171 6.99 11.54 -8.50
N ASP A 172 7.58 11.75 -7.33
CA ASP A 172 6.81 11.80 -6.07
C ASP A 172 5.85 13.01 -6.02
N GLN A 173 6.24 14.16 -6.56
CA GLN A 173 5.32 15.29 -6.72
C GLN A 173 4.23 14.98 -7.74
N MET A 174 4.57 14.33 -8.86
CA MET A 174 3.60 13.92 -9.88
C MET A 174 2.57 12.91 -9.34
N ARG A 175 2.96 12.04 -8.39
CA ARG A 175 2.03 11.15 -7.68
C ARG A 175 1.01 11.94 -6.86
N LEU A 176 1.45 12.99 -6.16
CA LEU A 176 0.53 13.87 -5.42
C LEU A 176 -0.43 14.60 -6.37
N MET A 177 0.06 15.09 -7.51
CA MET A 177 -0.79 15.68 -8.56
C MET A 177 -1.81 14.67 -9.12
N MET A 178 -1.40 13.40 -9.29
CA MET A 178 -2.31 12.33 -9.68
C MET A 178 -3.38 12.05 -8.61
N GLN A 179 -3.04 12.09 -7.32
CA GLN A 179 -4.05 11.95 -6.25
C GLN A 179 -5.12 13.04 -6.36
N SER A 180 -4.73 14.30 -6.57
CA SER A 180 -5.66 15.41 -6.78
C SER A 180 -6.54 15.19 -8.01
N LEU A 181 -5.94 14.79 -9.15
CA LEU A 181 -6.68 14.49 -10.38
C LEU A 181 -7.71 13.37 -10.16
N LEU A 182 -7.33 12.28 -9.49
CA LEU A 182 -8.23 11.15 -9.20
C LEU A 182 -9.37 11.58 -8.26
N ALA A 183 -9.09 12.38 -7.25
CA ALA A 183 -10.10 12.92 -6.33
C ALA A 183 -11.09 13.85 -7.04
N GLU A 184 -10.61 14.69 -7.96
CA GLU A 184 -11.46 15.67 -8.67
C GLU A 184 -12.25 15.05 -9.81
N ARG A 185 -11.60 14.21 -10.64
CA ARG A 185 -12.20 13.69 -11.88
C ARG A 185 -12.95 12.40 -11.69
N PHE A 186 -12.49 11.54 -10.79
CA PHE A 186 -13.13 10.25 -10.52
C PHE A 186 -13.83 10.25 -9.16
N HIS A 187 -13.91 11.39 -8.47
CA HIS A 187 -14.48 11.49 -7.12
C HIS A 187 -13.91 10.43 -6.16
N LEU A 188 -12.62 10.09 -6.36
CA LEU A 188 -11.96 9.03 -5.62
C LEU A 188 -11.77 9.46 -4.16
N SER A 189 -12.35 8.69 -3.24
CA SER A 189 -12.04 8.77 -1.81
C SER A 189 -11.70 7.40 -1.28
N MET A 190 -10.65 7.34 -0.46
CA MET A 190 -10.11 6.09 0.07
C MET A 190 -9.63 6.29 1.50
N HIS A 191 -9.61 5.20 2.26
CA HIS A 191 -8.97 5.16 3.56
C HIS A 191 -8.16 3.88 3.74
N THR A 192 -7.34 3.87 4.78
CA THR A 192 -6.46 2.76 5.11
C THR A 192 -6.99 2.01 6.32
N VAL A 193 -6.98 0.69 6.25
CA VAL A 193 -7.37 -0.20 7.37
C VAL A 193 -6.24 -1.16 7.66
N GLN A 194 -5.93 -1.36 8.94
CA GLN A 194 -5.07 -2.49 9.35
C GLN A 194 -5.96 -3.66 9.77
N ALA A 195 -5.64 -4.85 9.26
CA ALA A 195 -6.33 -6.07 9.64
C ALA A 195 -5.41 -7.29 9.61
N ASP A 196 -5.65 -8.24 10.51
CA ASP A 196 -4.91 -9.49 10.55
C ASP A 196 -5.28 -10.40 9.38
N ALA A 197 -4.33 -10.66 8.50
CA ALA A 197 -4.52 -11.50 7.32
C ALA A 197 -3.56 -12.71 7.30
N PRO A 198 -3.91 -13.80 6.59
CA PRO A 198 -2.98 -14.89 6.33
C PRO A 198 -1.81 -14.41 5.46
N VAL A 199 -0.58 -14.67 5.92
CA VAL A 199 0.66 -14.27 5.24
C VAL A 199 1.61 -15.45 5.10
N PHE A 200 2.66 -15.24 4.31
CA PHE A 200 3.92 -15.92 4.49
C PHE A 200 4.90 -15.01 5.23
N ALA A 201 5.37 -15.42 6.39
CA ALA A 201 6.52 -14.79 7.02
C ALA A 201 7.80 -15.25 6.29
N LEU A 202 8.56 -14.30 5.77
CA LEU A 202 9.91 -14.53 5.26
C LEU A 202 10.86 -14.54 6.45
N VAL A 203 11.44 -15.69 6.74
CA VAL A 203 12.33 -15.91 7.88
C VAL A 203 13.63 -16.57 7.42
N LEU A 204 14.65 -16.53 8.27
CA LEU A 204 15.86 -17.31 8.04
C LEU A 204 15.54 -18.82 8.06
N GLU A 205 16.15 -19.57 7.14
CA GLU A 205 16.07 -21.04 7.15
C GLU A 205 16.72 -21.59 8.43
N LYS A 206 17.87 -21.05 8.79
CA LYS A 206 18.62 -21.32 10.02
C LYS A 206 18.97 -20.00 10.72
N ASP A 207 18.73 -19.92 12.02
CA ASP A 207 18.93 -18.68 12.78
C ASP A 207 20.35 -18.14 12.63
N GLY A 208 20.47 -16.85 12.32
CA GLY A 208 21.74 -16.15 12.13
C GLY A 208 22.55 -16.55 10.90
N VAL A 209 22.06 -17.45 10.04
CA VAL A 209 22.78 -17.94 8.87
C VAL A 209 22.06 -17.52 7.59
N THR A 210 22.71 -16.66 6.79
CA THR A 210 22.27 -16.34 5.44
C THR A 210 22.84 -17.34 4.43
N GLY A 211 22.22 -17.42 3.26
CA GLY A 211 22.71 -18.22 2.14
C GLY A 211 23.87 -17.56 1.40
N PRO A 212 24.59 -18.32 0.56
CA PRO A 212 25.80 -17.84 -0.12
C PRO A 212 25.57 -16.67 -1.09
N LYS A 213 24.33 -16.50 -1.58
CA LYS A 213 23.94 -15.44 -2.51
C LYS A 213 23.16 -14.31 -1.85
N LEU A 214 23.21 -14.18 -0.52
CA LEU A 214 22.65 -13.04 0.21
C LEU A 214 23.75 -12.40 1.06
N GLN A 215 24.15 -11.19 0.69
CA GLN A 215 25.26 -10.49 1.33
C GLN A 215 24.88 -9.05 1.68
N PRO A 216 25.41 -8.47 2.77
CA PRO A 216 25.24 -7.05 3.05
C PRO A 216 25.78 -6.20 1.89
N HIS A 217 25.03 -5.18 1.50
CA HIS A 217 25.45 -4.26 0.46
C HIS A 217 26.68 -3.45 0.94
N PRO A 218 27.77 -3.40 0.16
CA PRO A 218 28.97 -2.66 0.55
C PRO A 218 28.71 -1.14 0.62
N ALA A 219 29.09 -0.50 1.73
CA ALA A 219 28.94 0.96 1.88
C ALA A 219 29.74 1.78 0.84
N SER A 220 30.75 1.18 0.21
CA SER A 220 31.54 1.79 -0.85
C SER A 220 30.88 1.73 -2.22
N ASP A 221 29.86 0.89 -2.42
CA ASP A 221 29.18 0.77 -3.70
C ASP A 221 28.14 1.87 -3.86
N THR A 222 28.42 2.83 -4.73
CA THR A 222 27.49 3.92 -5.06
C THR A 222 26.56 3.58 -6.23
N CYS A 223 26.58 2.32 -6.70
CA CYS A 223 25.70 1.82 -7.75
C CYS A 223 25.88 2.54 -9.09
N SER A 224 27.11 3.01 -9.33
CA SER A 224 27.49 3.78 -10.53
C SER A 224 28.07 2.91 -11.65
N ALA A 225 28.52 1.69 -11.31
CA ALA A 225 29.09 0.74 -12.24
C ALA A 225 28.27 -0.56 -12.26
N PRO A 226 28.14 -1.24 -13.41
CA PRO A 226 27.52 -2.56 -13.47
C PRO A 226 28.29 -3.57 -12.63
N VAL A 227 27.57 -4.45 -11.94
CA VAL A 227 28.13 -5.60 -11.22
C VAL A 227 27.49 -6.84 -11.82
N ALA A 228 28.29 -7.88 -12.06
CA ALA A 228 27.77 -9.15 -12.59
C ALA A 228 26.67 -9.70 -11.68
N ASP A 229 25.65 -10.29 -12.27
CA ASP A 229 24.52 -10.91 -11.59
C ASP A 229 23.65 -9.97 -10.72
N LEU A 230 23.88 -8.65 -10.77
CA LEU A 230 23.12 -7.65 -10.03
C LEU A 230 22.52 -6.58 -10.97
N PRO A 231 21.39 -5.95 -10.57
CA PRO A 231 20.86 -4.80 -11.31
C PRO A 231 21.87 -3.64 -11.41
N PRO A 232 21.86 -2.87 -12.50
CA PRO A 232 22.79 -1.75 -12.69
C PRO A 232 22.55 -0.60 -11.69
N VAL A 233 21.35 -0.50 -11.12
CA VAL A 233 20.97 0.53 -10.14
C VAL A 233 20.59 -0.08 -8.81
N CYS A 234 20.75 0.68 -7.73
CA CYS A 234 20.33 0.25 -6.40
C CYS A 234 18.86 0.54 -6.09
N GLY A 235 18.38 -0.15 -5.04
CA GLY A 235 17.02 0.02 -4.52
C GLY A 235 15.95 -0.62 -5.39
N VAL A 236 16.34 -1.54 -6.29
CA VAL A 236 15.42 -2.26 -7.18
C VAL A 236 15.64 -3.76 -7.09
N VAL A 237 14.55 -4.51 -7.25
CA VAL A 237 14.58 -5.93 -7.58
C VAL A 237 14.20 -6.05 -9.05
N ALA A 238 15.06 -6.65 -9.86
CA ALA A 238 14.86 -6.72 -11.31
C ALA A 238 15.35 -8.03 -11.89
N HIS A 239 14.85 -8.35 -13.09
CA HIS A 239 15.38 -9.46 -13.87
C HIS A 239 16.81 -9.13 -14.30
N VAL A 240 17.71 -10.10 -14.17
CA VAL A 240 19.11 -9.96 -14.57
C VAL A 240 19.34 -10.81 -15.82
N ALA A 241 20.06 -10.26 -16.79
CA ALA A 241 20.38 -11.01 -18.01
C ALA A 241 21.31 -12.18 -17.65
N ALA A 242 20.92 -13.39 -18.05
CA ALA A 242 21.71 -14.59 -17.83
C ALA A 242 21.67 -15.49 -19.08
N THR A 243 22.76 -16.24 -19.29
CA THR A 243 22.88 -17.20 -20.39
C THR A 243 22.31 -18.58 -20.04
N THR A 244 22.06 -18.83 -18.76
CA THR A 244 21.53 -20.10 -18.25
C THR A 244 19.99 -20.10 -18.22
N PRO A 245 19.33 -21.23 -18.51
CA PRO A 245 17.87 -21.34 -18.41
C PRO A 245 17.33 -21.01 -17.01
N GLY A 246 16.09 -20.53 -16.95
CA GLY A 246 15.39 -20.19 -15.71
C GLY A 246 15.14 -18.70 -15.53
N GLN A 247 14.53 -18.35 -14.40
CA GLN A 247 14.32 -16.98 -13.97
C GLN A 247 15.52 -16.51 -13.15
N HIS A 248 16.00 -15.30 -13.45
CA HIS A 248 17.15 -14.70 -12.79
C HIS A 248 16.75 -13.33 -12.27
N TYR A 249 16.70 -13.20 -10.96
CA TYR A 249 16.37 -11.93 -10.32
C TYR A 249 17.48 -11.53 -9.36
N GLY A 250 17.83 -10.25 -9.40
CA GLY A 250 18.81 -9.68 -8.49
C GLY A 250 18.23 -8.48 -7.76
N GLY A 251 18.77 -8.22 -6.59
CA GLY A 251 18.57 -6.98 -5.85
C GLY A 251 19.92 -6.41 -5.46
N ARG A 252 20.12 -5.11 -5.69
CA ARG A 252 21.33 -4.39 -5.32
C ARG A 252 20.99 -3.28 -4.33
N GLY A 253 21.56 -3.30 -3.15
CA GLY A 253 21.29 -2.32 -2.09
C GLY A 253 19.81 -2.27 -1.70
N VAL A 254 19.18 -3.43 -1.48
CA VAL A 254 17.74 -3.51 -1.17
C VAL A 254 17.47 -4.00 0.25
N SER A 255 16.38 -3.54 0.87
CA SER A 255 15.92 -4.13 2.13
C SER A 255 15.23 -5.49 1.88
N LEU A 256 15.26 -6.39 2.86
CA LEU A 256 14.52 -7.65 2.76
C LEU A 256 13.00 -7.45 2.78
N SER A 257 12.53 -6.33 3.32
CA SER A 257 11.14 -5.92 3.21
C SER A 257 10.75 -5.57 1.76
N LEU A 258 11.65 -4.93 0.98
CA LEU A 258 11.43 -4.72 -0.44
C LEU A 258 11.42 -6.06 -1.18
N PHE A 259 12.39 -6.93 -0.89
CA PHE A 259 12.45 -8.27 -1.48
C PHE A 259 11.16 -9.07 -1.22
N ALA A 260 10.68 -9.11 0.02
CA ALA A 260 9.43 -9.79 0.39
C ALA A 260 8.24 -9.28 -0.44
N ASN A 261 8.09 -7.96 -0.56
CA ASN A 261 7.01 -7.36 -1.36
C ASN A 261 7.12 -7.66 -2.86
N SER A 262 8.32 -7.98 -3.36
CA SER A 262 8.55 -8.34 -4.76
C SER A 262 8.29 -9.82 -5.07
N ILE A 263 8.13 -10.71 -4.07
CA ILE A 263 8.04 -12.15 -4.31
C ILE A 263 6.85 -12.51 -5.21
N GLN A 264 5.65 -12.01 -4.92
CA GLN A 264 4.47 -12.37 -5.73
C GLN A 264 4.58 -11.87 -7.16
N THR A 265 5.29 -10.76 -7.38
CA THR A 265 5.61 -10.26 -8.71
C THR A 265 6.53 -11.21 -9.47
N MET A 266 7.59 -11.68 -8.81
CA MET A 266 8.58 -12.56 -9.42
C MET A 266 8.03 -13.96 -9.73
N THR A 267 7.20 -14.49 -8.83
CA THR A 267 6.71 -15.88 -8.93
C THR A 267 5.33 -15.99 -9.59
N GLY A 268 4.60 -14.88 -9.66
CA GLY A 268 3.17 -14.88 -9.92
C GLY A 268 2.34 -15.30 -8.70
N ILE A 269 1.10 -14.83 -8.70
CA ILE A 269 0.11 -15.01 -7.62
C ILE A 269 -0.20 -16.50 -7.37
N ALA A 270 -0.21 -17.32 -8.44
CA ALA A 270 -0.53 -18.74 -8.33
C ALA A 270 0.52 -19.52 -7.52
N ALA A 271 1.80 -19.14 -7.63
CA ALA A 271 2.90 -19.83 -6.94
C ALA A 271 3.03 -19.40 -5.47
N VAL A 272 2.80 -18.12 -5.16
CA VAL A 272 2.83 -17.58 -3.80
C VAL A 272 1.53 -16.82 -3.53
N PRO A 273 0.46 -17.52 -3.11
CA PRO A 273 -0.89 -16.96 -3.05
C PRO A 273 -1.15 -16.14 -1.77
N ARG A 274 -0.10 -15.62 -1.13
CA ARG A 274 -0.24 -14.80 0.08
C ARG A 274 0.85 -13.73 0.13
N PRO A 275 0.55 -12.59 0.79
CA PRO A 275 1.50 -11.57 1.18
C PRO A 275 2.70 -12.17 1.82
N VAL A 276 3.87 -11.65 1.44
CA VAL A 276 5.08 -11.97 2.16
C VAL A 276 5.45 -10.79 3.05
N VAL A 277 5.64 -11.08 4.34
CA VAL A 277 6.08 -10.12 5.35
C VAL A 277 7.51 -10.48 5.76
N ASP A 278 8.39 -9.49 5.81
CA ASP A 278 9.77 -9.68 6.27
C ASP A 278 9.82 -9.82 7.79
N GLU A 279 10.13 -11.03 8.24
CA GLU A 279 10.35 -11.40 9.64
C GLU A 279 11.75 -12.02 9.82
N THR A 280 12.68 -11.67 8.95
CA THR A 280 14.06 -12.21 9.00
C THR A 280 14.85 -11.67 10.20
N GLY A 281 14.44 -10.53 10.75
CA GLY A 281 15.16 -9.80 11.80
C GLY A 281 16.40 -9.06 11.29
N LEU A 282 16.76 -9.24 10.03
CA LEU A 282 17.93 -8.62 9.41
C LEU A 282 17.68 -7.13 9.14
N LYS A 283 18.71 -6.31 9.39
CA LYS A 283 18.67 -4.85 9.22
C LYS A 283 19.74 -4.42 8.23
N GLY A 284 19.44 -3.39 7.45
CA GLY A 284 20.33 -2.85 6.44
C GLY A 284 19.89 -3.20 5.02
N LEU A 285 20.80 -2.99 4.08
CA LEU A 285 20.61 -3.24 2.67
C LEU A 285 21.45 -4.44 2.25
N TYR A 286 20.93 -5.22 1.32
CA TYR A 286 21.51 -6.47 0.88
C TYR A 286 21.60 -6.51 -0.64
N ASP A 287 22.62 -7.22 -1.09
CA ASP A 287 22.77 -7.67 -2.46
C ASP A 287 22.39 -9.15 -2.52
N PHE A 288 21.62 -9.50 -3.54
CA PHE A 288 21.30 -10.90 -3.81
C PHE A 288 21.17 -11.19 -5.29
N HIS A 289 21.43 -12.45 -5.63
CA HIS A 289 21.07 -13.05 -6.91
C HIS A 289 20.33 -14.36 -6.67
N LEU A 290 19.13 -14.48 -7.22
CA LEU A 290 18.25 -15.63 -7.06
C LEU A 290 17.91 -16.22 -8.43
N THR A 291 18.16 -17.52 -8.56
CA THR A 291 17.86 -18.26 -9.78
C THR A 291 16.93 -19.43 -9.47
N TRP A 292 15.90 -19.64 -10.27
CA TRP A 292 15.09 -20.87 -10.20
C TRP A 292 14.57 -21.26 -11.58
N VAL A 293 14.31 -22.55 -11.74
CA VAL A 293 13.63 -23.05 -12.94
C VAL A 293 12.16 -22.66 -12.85
N HIS A 294 11.71 -21.92 -13.86
CA HIS A 294 10.31 -21.57 -14.04
C HIS A 294 9.87 -22.09 -15.40
N ASP A 295 9.15 -23.20 -15.42
CA ASP A 295 8.60 -23.71 -16.66
C ASP A 295 7.23 -23.05 -16.87
N ALA A 296 7.11 -22.33 -17.99
CA ALA A 296 5.81 -21.97 -18.52
C ALA A 296 5.16 -23.28 -18.98
N ALA A 297 3.98 -23.62 -18.45
CA ALA A 297 3.30 -24.89 -18.71
C ALA A 297 3.37 -25.29 -20.20
N SER A 298 4.31 -26.16 -20.54
CA SER A 298 4.36 -26.81 -21.84
C SER A 298 3.21 -27.82 -21.87
N GLY A 299 2.49 -27.90 -22.99
CA GLY A 299 1.29 -28.73 -23.15
C GLY A 299 1.47 -30.24 -23.01
N ASP A 300 2.60 -30.72 -22.47
CA ASP A 300 2.88 -32.14 -22.23
C ASP A 300 3.22 -32.41 -20.75
N ALA A 301 2.42 -33.33 -20.19
CA ALA A 301 2.60 -34.17 -19.01
C ALA A 301 3.77 -33.88 -18.03
N GLY A 302 3.67 -32.76 -17.32
CA GLY A 302 4.39 -32.53 -16.07
C GLY A 302 3.91 -31.24 -15.44
N VAL A 303 3.16 -31.31 -14.34
CA VAL A 303 2.87 -30.10 -13.55
C VAL A 303 4.18 -29.69 -12.88
N VAL A 304 4.93 -28.79 -13.50
CA VAL A 304 6.14 -28.22 -12.90
C VAL A 304 5.69 -27.36 -11.74
N ASP A 305 6.08 -27.74 -10.52
CA ASP A 305 5.78 -26.97 -9.32
C ASP A 305 6.76 -25.81 -9.19
N ASN A 306 6.47 -24.74 -9.94
CA ASN A 306 7.19 -23.48 -9.87
C ASN A 306 7.22 -22.88 -8.44
N SER A 307 6.27 -23.23 -7.56
CA SER A 307 6.29 -22.82 -6.15
C SER A 307 7.36 -23.57 -5.37
N ALA A 308 7.46 -24.88 -5.55
CA ALA A 308 8.50 -25.70 -4.90
C ALA A 308 9.90 -25.27 -5.35
N ASN A 309 10.13 -25.14 -6.66
CA ASN A 309 11.42 -24.70 -7.22
C ASN A 309 11.88 -23.36 -6.62
N PHE A 310 10.96 -22.40 -6.54
CA PHE A 310 11.25 -21.09 -5.94
C PHE A 310 11.56 -21.21 -4.44
N ARG A 311 10.78 -21.98 -3.67
CA ARG A 311 10.99 -22.17 -2.23
C ARG A 311 12.31 -22.86 -1.92
N ASP A 312 12.72 -23.81 -2.75
CA ASP A 312 14.01 -24.47 -2.60
C ASP A 312 15.17 -23.54 -2.95
N ALA A 313 15.03 -22.72 -4.00
CA ALA A 313 16.00 -21.69 -4.34
C ALA A 313 16.17 -20.65 -3.21
N LEU A 314 15.07 -20.17 -2.60
CA LEU A 314 15.13 -19.29 -1.43
C LEU A 314 15.96 -19.89 -0.30
N LYS A 315 15.74 -21.17 0.02
CA LYS A 315 16.45 -21.85 1.10
C LYS A 315 17.92 -22.05 0.79
N GLN A 316 18.23 -22.58 -0.38
CA GLN A 316 19.60 -22.99 -0.74
C GLN A 316 20.49 -21.80 -1.08
N GLN A 317 19.94 -20.78 -1.74
CA GLN A 317 20.74 -19.65 -2.26
C GLN A 317 20.75 -18.46 -1.30
N LEU A 318 19.62 -18.13 -0.69
CA LEU A 318 19.50 -16.97 0.19
C LEU A 318 19.46 -17.34 1.67
N GLY A 319 19.28 -18.63 2.01
CA GLY A 319 19.12 -19.06 3.40
C GLY A 319 17.81 -18.58 4.00
N LEU A 320 16.78 -18.38 3.17
CA LEU A 320 15.47 -17.86 3.56
C LEU A 320 14.37 -18.90 3.32
N LYS A 321 13.31 -18.86 4.11
CA LYS A 321 12.10 -19.67 3.90
C LYS A 321 10.84 -18.87 4.11
N LEU A 322 9.76 -19.36 3.50
CA LEU A 322 8.41 -18.85 3.70
C LEU A 322 7.67 -19.75 4.70
N LYS A 323 7.23 -19.18 5.81
CA LYS A 323 6.44 -19.86 6.85
C LYS A 323 5.01 -19.34 6.80
N ASN A 324 4.02 -20.24 6.89
CA ASN A 324 2.62 -19.81 7.06
C ASN A 324 2.47 -19.06 8.39
N ASP A 325 1.93 -17.85 8.34
CA ASP A 325 1.68 -17.06 9.53
C ASP A 325 0.47 -16.14 9.38
N ARG A 326 0.20 -15.33 10.40
CA ARG A 326 -0.76 -14.21 10.35
C ARG A 326 -0.08 -12.95 10.85
N ALA A 327 -0.29 -11.85 10.13
CA ALA A 327 0.24 -10.56 10.51
C ALA A 327 -0.76 -9.44 10.20
N PRO A 328 -0.71 -8.31 10.94
CA PRO A 328 -1.46 -7.12 10.60
C PRO A 328 -0.92 -6.55 9.29
N ILE A 329 -1.77 -6.54 8.26
CA ILE A 329 -1.45 -5.93 6.97
C ILE A 329 -2.29 -4.67 6.79
N GLN A 330 -1.67 -3.69 6.13
CA GLN A 330 -2.33 -2.47 5.72
C GLN A 330 -3.09 -2.67 4.39
N PHE A 331 -4.38 -2.43 4.40
CA PHE A 331 -5.31 -2.46 3.27
C PHE A 331 -5.71 -1.05 2.86
N LEU A 332 -5.92 -0.85 1.56
CA LEU A 332 -6.49 0.38 1.03
C LEU A 332 -7.93 0.11 0.54
N ILE A 333 -8.87 0.89 1.08
CA ILE A 333 -10.30 0.75 0.85
C ILE A 333 -10.80 1.95 0.08
N VAL A 334 -11.45 1.72 -1.05
CA VAL A 334 -12.23 2.69 -1.83
C VAL A 334 -13.56 2.90 -1.13
N ASP A 335 -13.80 4.12 -0.69
CA ASP A 335 -15.10 4.56 -0.17
C ASP A 335 -16.02 5.02 -1.30
N ARG A 336 -15.45 5.71 -2.29
CA ARG A 336 -16.18 6.23 -3.45
C ARG A 336 -15.24 6.31 -4.65
N VAL A 337 -15.79 5.98 -5.80
CA VAL A 337 -15.18 6.23 -7.11
C VAL A 337 -16.27 6.26 -8.17
N GLU A 338 -16.16 7.20 -9.08
CA GLU A 338 -17.08 7.45 -10.17
C GLU A 338 -16.31 7.45 -11.49
N ARG A 339 -17.01 7.16 -12.60
CA ARG A 339 -16.41 7.28 -13.92
C ARG A 339 -16.14 8.76 -14.20
N ALA A 340 -14.98 9.06 -14.79
CA ALA A 340 -14.63 10.44 -15.10
C ALA A 340 -15.62 11.07 -16.09
N THR A 341 -15.95 12.34 -15.85
CA THR A 341 -16.62 13.20 -16.82
C THR A 341 -15.62 13.61 -17.91
N GLU A 342 -15.93 13.36 -19.18
CA GLU A 342 -15.05 13.64 -20.32
C GLU A 342 -14.68 15.12 -20.43
N ASN A 343 -13.45 15.42 -20.88
CA ASN A 343 -12.98 16.75 -21.31
C ASN A 343 -12.06 16.69 -22.55
#